data_AF-A0A0R1VK82-F1
#
_entry.id   AF-A0A0R1VK82-F1
#
_cell.length_a   1.000
_cell.length_b   1.000
_cell.length_c   1.000
_cell.angle_alpha   90.00
_cell.angle_beta   90.00
_cell.angle_gamma   90.00
#
_symmetry.space_group_name_H-M   'P 1'
#
loop_
_entity.id
_entity.type
_entity.pdbx_description
1 polymer ?
#
loop_
_entity_poly.entity_id
_entity_poly.type
_entity_poly.pdbx_seq_one_letter_code
_entity_poly.pdbx_strand_id
1 'polypeptide(L)'
;MTIQEMEKGYKEEITYQKRMLKNLGYWFQLNAIISGIGIVLIYFFNHHNLWLNILGIALFIIGALGMLMFGYAGWKGQQNIHAIVNDFDQKINYFRKNYPKKQVH
;
A
#
# COMPACT_ATOMS: atom_id res chain seq x y z
N MET A 1 11.95 14.37 24.65
CA MET A 1 12.14 14.08 23.22
C MET A 1 12.89 15.25 22.61
N THR A 2 14.06 15.01 22.04
CA THR A 2 14.78 16.03 21.26
C THR A 2 14.17 16.15 19.86
N ILE A 3 14.36 17.30 19.18
CA ILE A 3 13.88 17.48 17.78
C ILE A 3 14.47 16.38 16.87
N GLN A 4 15.72 15.99 17.12
CA GLN A 4 16.41 14.91 16.37
C GLN A 4 15.76 13.54 16.59
N GLU A 5 15.35 13.20 17.83
CA GLU A 5 14.62 11.97 18.11
C GLU A 5 13.25 11.93 17.42
N MET A 6 12.54 13.08 17.40
CA MET A 6 11.27 13.21 16.69
C MET A 6 11.46 13.00 15.18
N GLU A 7 12.40 13.73 14.55
CA GLU A 7 12.71 13.60 13.13
C GLU A 7 13.07 12.16 12.73
N LYS A 8 13.89 11.50 13.56
CA LYS A 8 14.26 10.10 13.36
C LYS A 8 13.02 9.20 13.40
N GLY A 9 12.15 9.36 14.39
CA GLY A 9 10.93 8.58 14.53
C GLY A 9 9.99 8.72 13.32
N TYR A 10 9.76 9.93 12.83
CA TYR A 10 8.94 10.14 11.63
C TYR A 10 9.56 9.51 10.38
N LYS A 11 10.89 9.62 10.22
CA LYS A 11 11.58 9.02 9.07
C LYS A 11 11.47 7.50 9.09
N GLU A 12 11.56 6.88 10.26
CA GLU A 12 11.36 5.43 10.43
C GLU A 12 9.93 5.03 10.07
N GLU A 13 8.91 5.73 10.59
CA GLU A 13 7.49 5.45 10.31
C GLU A 13 7.16 5.61 8.82
N ILE A 14 7.60 6.69 8.18
CA ILE A 14 7.41 6.91 6.73
C ILE A 14 8.09 5.79 5.93
N THR A 15 9.29 5.37 6.33
CA THR A 15 10.01 4.28 5.64
C THR A 15 9.27 2.94 5.79
N TYR A 16 8.75 2.68 6.98
CA TYR A 16 7.92 1.51 7.26
C TYR A 16 6.66 1.49 6.39
N GLN A 17 5.91 2.59 6.35
CA GLN A 17 4.68 2.65 5.55
C GLN A 17 4.94 2.56 4.05
N LYS A 18 6.05 3.13 3.55
CA LYS A 18 6.47 2.94 2.15
C LYS A 18 6.77 1.47 1.86
N ARG A 19 7.44 0.76 2.76
CA ARG A 19 7.70 -0.68 2.63
C ARG A 19 6.40 -1.49 2.65
N MET A 20 5.48 -1.16 3.55
CA MET A 20 4.16 -1.78 3.62
C MET A 20 3.39 -1.59 2.29
N LEU A 21 3.36 -0.37 1.74
CA LEU A 21 2.69 -0.10 0.46
C LEU A 21 3.30 -0.86 -0.72
N LYS A 22 4.62 -1.02 -0.74
CA LYS A 22 5.30 -1.86 -1.73
C LYS A 22 4.82 -3.31 -1.64
N ASN A 23 4.68 -3.85 -0.42
CA ASN A 23 4.16 -5.20 -0.22
C ASN A 23 2.70 -5.32 -0.67
N LEU A 24 1.85 -4.33 -0.39
CA LEU A 24 0.48 -4.31 -0.92
C LEU A 24 0.44 -4.32 -2.45
N GLY A 25 1.37 -3.60 -3.10
CA GLY A 25 1.53 -3.65 -4.55
C GLY A 25 1.86 -5.05 -5.08
N TYR A 26 2.75 -5.78 -4.39
CA TYR A 26 3.05 -7.18 -4.75
C TYR A 26 1.84 -8.11 -4.57
N TRP A 27 1.08 -7.94 -3.49
CA TRP A 27 -0.16 -8.70 -3.27
C TRP A 27 -1.21 -8.40 -4.34
N PHE A 28 -1.35 -7.15 -4.77
CA PHE A 28 -2.22 -6.77 -5.87
C PHE A 28 -1.81 -7.48 -7.17
N GLN A 29 -0.52 -7.46 -7.52
CA GLN A 29 0.00 -8.13 -8.72
C GLN A 29 -0.19 -9.64 -8.69
N LEU A 30 0.03 -10.28 -7.54
CA LEU A 30 -0.22 -11.71 -7.38
C LEU A 30 -1.69 -12.06 -7.66
N ASN A 31 -2.62 -11.28 -7.12
CA ASN A 31 -4.04 -11.47 -7.36
C ASN A 31 -4.44 -11.20 -8.81
N ALA A 32 -3.80 -10.25 -9.48
CA ALA A 32 -3.98 -10.00 -10.92
C ALA A 32 -3.54 -11.22 -11.76
N ILE A 33 -2.40 -11.81 -11.44
CA ILE A 33 -1.90 -13.02 -12.12
C ILE A 33 -2.87 -14.19 -11.90
N ILE A 34 -3.31 -14.42 -10.65
CA ILE A 34 -4.30 -15.47 -10.32
C ILE A 34 -5.60 -15.25 -11.12
N SER A 35 -6.10 -14.02 -11.17
CA SER A 35 -7.30 -13.67 -11.93
C SER A 35 -7.10 -13.91 -13.43
N GLY A 36 -5.94 -13.53 -13.98
CA GLY A 36 -5.56 -13.76 -15.37
C GLY A 36 -5.50 -15.24 -15.74
N ILE A 37 -4.93 -16.09 -14.88
CA ILE A 37 -4.96 -17.55 -15.06
C ILE A 37 -6.40 -18.05 -15.11
N GLY A 38 -7.26 -17.53 -14.21
CA GLY A 38 -8.69 -17.84 -14.22
C GLY A 38 -9.36 -17.52 -15.56
N ILE A 39 -9.11 -16.33 -16.12
CA ILE A 39 -9.64 -15.91 -17.43
C ILE A 39 -9.18 -16.86 -18.54
N VAL A 40 -7.89 -17.21 -18.58
CA VAL A 40 -7.34 -18.13 -19.59
C VAL A 40 -8.03 -19.50 -19.50
N LEU A 41 -8.20 -20.04 -18.29
CA LEU A 41 -8.89 -21.32 -18.09
C LEU A 41 -10.35 -21.28 -18.58
N ILE A 42 -11.09 -20.22 -18.24
CA ILE A 42 -12.46 -20.04 -18.70
C ILE A 42 -12.51 -19.97 -20.24
N TYR A 43 -11.63 -19.17 -20.84
CA TYR A 43 -11.63 -18.95 -22.29
C TYR A 43 -11.41 -20.23 -23.08
N PHE A 44 -10.44 -21.08 -22.70
CA PHE A 44 -10.13 -22.30 -23.45
C PHE A 44 -11.02 -23.49 -23.08
N PHE A 45 -11.48 -23.59 -21.82
CA PHE A 45 -12.09 -24.83 -21.32
C PHE A 45 -13.59 -24.75 -21.01
N ASN A 46 -14.26 -23.61 -21.23
CA ASN A 46 -15.70 -23.44 -20.94
C ASN A 46 -16.62 -24.52 -21.53
N HIS A 47 -16.31 -25.04 -22.72
CA HIS A 47 -17.09 -26.07 -23.43
C HIS A 47 -16.42 -27.45 -23.48
N HIS A 48 -15.16 -27.55 -23.04
CA HIS A 48 -14.37 -28.79 -23.14
C HIS A 48 -14.26 -29.53 -21.81
N ASN A 49 -14.13 -28.81 -20.70
CA ASN A 49 -13.93 -29.43 -19.39
C ASN A 49 -14.58 -28.59 -18.29
N LEU A 50 -15.71 -29.08 -17.79
CA LEU A 50 -16.51 -28.42 -16.75
C LEU A 50 -15.72 -28.15 -15.46
N TRP A 51 -14.84 -29.07 -15.05
CA TRP A 51 -14.03 -28.89 -13.83
C TRP A 51 -13.00 -27.77 -13.97
N LEU A 52 -12.32 -27.70 -15.12
CA LEU A 52 -11.36 -26.61 -15.39
C LEU A 52 -12.07 -25.26 -15.53
N ASN A 53 -13.29 -25.25 -16.10
CA ASN A 53 -14.09 -24.03 -16.16
C ASN A 53 -14.48 -23.53 -14.77
N ILE A 54 -14.96 -24.41 -13.88
CA ILE A 54 -15.29 -24.06 -12.48
C ILE A 54 -14.05 -23.53 -11.76
N LEU A 55 -12.89 -24.20 -11.91
CA LEU A 55 -11.63 -23.73 -11.34
C LEU A 55 -11.26 -22.34 -11.86
N GLY A 56 -11.40 -22.10 -13.16
CA GLY A 56 -11.14 -20.81 -13.78
C GLY A 56 -12.02 -19.70 -13.20
N ILE A 57 -13.33 -19.95 -13.04
CA ILE A 57 -14.28 -19.02 -12.42
C ILE A 57 -13.88 -18.72 -10.97
N ALA A 58 -13.54 -19.75 -10.19
CA ALA A 58 -13.10 -19.58 -8.81
C ALA A 58 -11.83 -18.72 -8.71
N LEU A 59 -10.82 -19.01 -9.52
CA LEU A 59 -9.57 -18.24 -9.56
C LEU A 59 -9.81 -16.79 -9.99
N PHE A 60 -10.66 -16.57 -10.99
CA PHE A 60 -11.03 -15.24 -11.46
C PHE A 60 -11.66 -14.41 -10.33
N ILE A 61 -12.66 -14.98 -9.64
CA ILE A 61 -13.37 -14.31 -8.54
C ILE A 61 -12.42 -14.01 -7.37
N ILE A 62 -11.63 -15.00 -6.94
CA ILE A 62 -10.67 -14.82 -5.83
C ILE A 62 -9.66 -13.73 -6.16
N GLY A 63 -9.05 -13.79 -7.35
CA GLY A 63 -8.09 -12.78 -7.78
C GLY A 63 -8.71 -11.39 -7.93
N ALA A 64 -9.93 -11.29 -8.46
CA ALA A 64 -10.62 -10.01 -8.59
C ALA A 64 -10.95 -9.39 -7.22
N LEU A 65 -11.47 -10.18 -6.29
CA LEU A 65 -11.75 -9.72 -4.92
C LEU A 65 -10.47 -9.32 -4.19
N GLY A 66 -9.40 -10.10 -4.35
CA GLY A 66 -8.09 -9.76 -3.79
C GLY A 66 -7.55 -8.44 -4.34
N MET A 67 -7.63 -8.22 -5.66
CA MET A 67 -7.25 -6.95 -6.28
C MET A 67 -8.04 -5.77 -5.71
N LEU A 68 -9.35 -5.89 -5.54
CA LEU A 68 -10.18 -4.83 -4.96
C LEU A 68 -9.76 -4.53 -3.51
N MET A 69 -9.57 -5.57 -2.70
CA MET A 69 -9.14 -5.43 -1.30
C MET A 69 -7.77 -4.76 -1.18
N PHE A 70 -6.76 -5.26 -1.90
CA PHE A 70 -5.41 -4.72 -1.85
C PHE A 70 -5.28 -3.36 -2.53
N GLY A 71 -6.07 -3.10 -3.57
CA GLY A 71 -6.17 -1.78 -4.21
C GLY A 71 -6.74 -0.73 -3.25
N TYR A 72 -7.83 -1.04 -2.55
CA TYR A 72 -8.41 -0.15 -1.55
C TYR A 72 -7.47 0.08 -0.37
N ALA A 73 -6.86 -0.99 0.16
CA ALA A 73 -5.88 -0.87 1.24
C ALA A 73 -4.66 -0.05 0.82
N GLY A 74 -4.21 -0.19 -0.43
CA GLY A 74 -3.10 0.58 -0.99
C GLY A 74 -3.44 2.07 -1.10
N TRP A 75 -4.63 2.38 -1.61
CA TRP A 75 -5.13 3.76 -1.68
C TRP A 75 -5.21 4.42 -0.29
N LYS A 76 -5.77 3.70 0.70
CA LYS A 76 -5.84 4.21 2.08
C LYS A 76 -4.46 4.36 2.71
N GLY A 77 -3.54 3.43 2.45
CA GLY A 77 -2.17 3.53 2.94
C GLY A 77 -1.40 4.73 2.38
N GLN A 78 -1.63 5.13 1.12
CA GLN A 78 -1.06 6.36 0.56
C GLN A 78 -1.54 7.61 1.31
N GLN A 79 -2.84 7.67 1.65
CA GLN A 79 -3.37 8.77 2.45
C GLN A 79 -2.75 8.83 3.85
N ASN A 80 -2.53 7.68 4.48
CA ASN A 80 -1.87 7.62 5.80
C ASN A 80 -0.45 8.20 5.75
N ILE A 81 0.33 7.89 4.70
CA ILE A 81 1.66 8.48 4.53
C ILE A 81 1.56 9.99 4.37
N HIS A 82 0.65 10.48 3.53
CA HIS A 82 0.47 11.92 3.34
C HIS A 82 0.08 12.63 4.65
N ALA A 83 -0.78 12.02 5.45
CA ALA A 83 -1.16 12.56 6.76
C ALA A 83 0.04 12.66 7.70
N ILE A 84 0.89 11.63 7.75
CA ILE A 84 2.08 11.59 8.61
C ILE A 84 3.13 12.60 8.16
N VAL A 85 3.36 12.73 6.85
CA VAL A 85 4.26 13.75 6.30
C VAL A 85 3.75 15.15 6.63
N ASN A 86 2.45 15.41 6.47
CA ASN A 86 1.86 16.70 6.80
C ASN A 86 1.94 17.01 8.30
N ASP A 87 1.67 16.04 9.17
CA ASP A 87 1.82 16.19 10.63
C ASP A 87 3.27 16.48 11.02
N PHE A 88 4.24 15.80 10.37
CA PHE A 88 5.65 16.08 10.54
C PHE A 88 6.02 17.52 10.16
N ASP A 89 5.59 17.98 8.98
CA ASP A 89 5.87 19.33 8.50
C ASP A 89 5.27 20.40 9.42
N GLN A 90 4.05 20.18 9.91
CA GLN A 90 3.40 21.08 10.86
C GLN A 90 4.18 21.18 12.18
N LYS A 91 4.62 20.04 12.75
CA LYS A 91 5.39 20.03 14.00
C LYS A 91 6.74 20.71 13.84
N ILE A 92 7.48 20.42 12.77
CA ILE A 92 8.77 21.06 12.50
C ILE A 92 8.61 22.58 12.34
N ASN A 93 7.59 23.03 11.61
CA ASN A 93 7.31 24.46 11.45
C ASN A 93 6.95 25.13 12.78
N TYR A 94 6.15 24.46 13.63
CA TYR A 94 5.85 24.94 14.98
C TYR A 94 7.12 25.07 15.85
N PHE A 95 7.97 24.05 15.89
CA PHE A 95 9.21 24.09 16.67
C PHE A 95 10.16 25.17 16.16
N ARG A 96 10.33 25.31 14.84
CA ARG A 96 11.17 26.34 14.24
C ARG A 96 10.68 27.76 14.55
N LYS A 97 9.36 27.97 14.60
CA LYS A 97 8.75 29.27 14.90
C LYS A 97 8.86 29.64 16.39
N ASN A 98 8.65 28.68 17.29
CA ASN A 98 8.54 28.97 18.73
C ASN A 98 9.86 28.77 19.52
N TYR A 99 10.81 28.02 18.97
CA TYR A 99 12.14 27.82 19.55
C TYR A 99 13.21 28.14 18.50
N PRO A 100 13.29 29.39 18.01
CA PRO A 100 14.33 29.78 17.08
C PRO A 100 15.69 29.51 17.74
N LYS A 101 16.60 28.83 17.03
CA LYS A 101 17.99 28.68 17.49
C LYS A 101 18.49 30.08 17.85
N LYS A 102 18.84 30.33 19.11
CA LYS A 102 19.66 31.49 19.47
C LYS A 102 20.90 31.38 18.61
N GLN A 103 21.09 32.34 17.70
CA GLN A 103 22.35 32.49 16.99
C GLN A 103 23.39 32.80 18.06
N VAL A 104 24.16 31.80 18.45
CA VAL A 104 25.37 32.01 19.24
C VAL A 104 26.36 32.58 18.24
N HIS A 105 26.46 33.91 18.23
CA HIS A 105 27.55 34.63 17.59
C HIS A 105 28.85 34.35 18.32
#